data_AF-A0A1K2F6S0-F1
#
_entry.id   AF-A0A1K2F6S0-F1
#
_cell.length_a   1.000
_cell.length_b   1.000
_cell.length_c   1.000
_cell.angle_alpha   90.00
_cell.angle_beta   90.00
_cell.angle_gamma   90.00
#
_symmetry.space_group_name_H-M   'P 1'
#
loop_
_entity.id
_entity.type
_entity.pdbx_description
1 polymer ?
#
loop_
_entity_poly.entity_id
_entity_poly.type
_entity_poly.pdbx_seq_one_letter_code
_entity_poly.pdbx_strand_id
1 'polypeptide(L)'
;MPSEVRNRIREHAADAGLDVSTFLTIAAQAQMDQQDRVRRIFKPFEEARAEAEENAGTGTWAGDEIELTRDERAEVAAILGRPLPR
;
A
#
# COMPACT_ATOMS: atom_id res chain seq x y z
N MET A 1 -8.53 -29.74 -4.55
CA MET A 1 -9.65 -28.93 -4.02
C MET A 1 -10.36 -29.75 -2.94
N PRO A 2 -10.47 -29.25 -1.70
CA PRO A 2 -11.17 -29.94 -0.62
C PRO A 2 -12.63 -30.25 -0.98
N SER A 3 -13.16 -31.37 -0.50
CA SER A 3 -14.54 -31.83 -0.77
C SER A 3 -15.59 -30.82 -0.31
N GLU A 4 -15.38 -30.20 0.86
CA GLU A 4 -16.24 -29.15 1.42
C GLU A 4 -16.33 -27.92 0.50
N VAL A 5 -15.20 -27.51 -0.09
CA VAL A 5 -15.16 -26.38 -1.02
C VAL A 5 -15.96 -26.69 -2.29
N ARG A 6 -15.82 -27.93 -2.81
CA ARG A 6 -16.55 -28.37 -4.01
C ARG A 6 -18.07 -28.42 -3.76
N ASN A 7 -18.50 -28.85 -2.58
CA ASN A 7 -19.92 -28.90 -2.23
C ASN A 7 -20.53 -27.50 -2.14
N ARG A 8 -19.84 -26.56 -1.46
CA ARG A 8 -20.28 -25.16 -1.42
C ARG A 8 -20.37 -24.52 -2.81
N ILE A 9 -19.40 -24.80 -3.69
CA ILE A 9 -19.44 -24.30 -5.08
C ILE A 9 -20.67 -24.84 -5.82
N ARG A 10 -21.03 -26.12 -5.61
CA ARG A 10 -22.23 -26.71 -6.23
C ARG A 10 -23.52 -26.07 -5.70
N GLU A 11 -23.61 -25.84 -4.40
CA GLU A 11 -24.74 -25.15 -3.78
C GLU A 11 -24.90 -23.73 -4.35
N HIS A 12 -23.83 -22.94 -4.37
CA HIS A 12 -23.87 -21.59 -4.93
C HIS A 12 -24.18 -21.53 -6.42
N ALA A 13 -23.67 -22.50 -7.20
CA ALA A 13 -24.02 -22.60 -8.61
C ALA A 13 -25.53 -22.92 -8.78
N ALA A 14 -26.07 -23.84 -7.97
CA ALA A 14 -27.47 -24.19 -7.98
C ALA A 14 -28.38 -23.01 -7.55
N ASP A 15 -28.00 -22.26 -6.50
CA ASP A 15 -28.73 -21.08 -6.04
C ASP A 15 -28.79 -19.98 -7.11
N ALA A 16 -27.72 -19.85 -7.91
CA ALA A 16 -27.65 -18.93 -9.03
C ALA A 16 -28.35 -19.44 -10.30
N GLY A 17 -28.84 -20.68 -10.32
CA GLY A 17 -29.41 -21.32 -11.51
C GLY A 17 -28.39 -21.59 -12.61
N LEU A 18 -27.11 -21.72 -12.25
CA LEU A 18 -25.98 -21.90 -13.19
C LEU A 18 -25.38 -23.29 -13.04
N ASP A 19 -24.80 -23.80 -14.13
CA ASP A 19 -23.91 -24.94 -14.03
C ASP A 19 -22.59 -24.53 -13.35
N VAL A 20 -21.94 -25.50 -12.71
CA VAL A 20 -20.71 -25.27 -11.95
C VAL A 20 -19.59 -24.66 -12.79
N SER A 21 -19.47 -25.03 -14.08
CA SER A 21 -18.40 -24.53 -14.95
C SER A 21 -18.63 -23.07 -15.33
N THR A 22 -19.87 -22.68 -15.62
CA THR A 22 -20.26 -21.29 -15.86
C THR A 22 -20.09 -20.45 -14.60
N PHE A 23 -20.55 -20.96 -13.45
CA PHE A 23 -20.38 -20.28 -12.16
C PHE A 23 -18.90 -19.99 -11.87
N LEU A 24 -18.01 -20.97 -12.05
CA LEU A 24 -16.57 -20.79 -11.83
C LEU A 24 -15.94 -19.80 -12.81
N THR A 25 -16.39 -19.79 -14.07
CA THR A 25 -15.90 -18.84 -15.07
C THR A 25 -16.26 -17.41 -14.68
N ILE A 26 -17.51 -17.17 -14.27
CA ILE A 26 -17.97 -15.86 -13.81
C ILE A 26 -17.25 -15.44 -12.53
N ALA A 27 -17.09 -16.36 -11.57
CA ALA A 27 -16.36 -16.09 -10.33
C ALA A 27 -14.90 -15.70 -10.59
N ALA A 28 -14.23 -16.37 -11.53
CA ALA A 28 -12.87 -16.02 -11.92
C ALA A 28 -12.79 -14.63 -12.57
N GLN A 29 -13.73 -14.31 -13.46
CA GLN A 29 -13.83 -12.97 -14.07
C GLN A 29 -14.05 -11.89 -13.01
N ALA A 30 -15.00 -12.10 -12.09
CA ALA A 30 -15.26 -11.15 -11.02
C ALA A 30 -14.03 -10.93 -10.11
N GLN A 31 -13.26 -11.98 -9.85
CA GLN A 31 -12.02 -11.88 -9.07
C GLN A 31 -10.95 -11.07 -9.81
N MET A 32 -10.80 -11.27 -11.12
CA MET A 32 -9.88 -10.48 -11.96
C MET A 32 -10.29 -9.01 -12.00
N ASP A 33 -11.59 -8.72 -12.22
CA ASP A 33 -12.11 -7.36 -12.25
C ASP A 33 -11.92 -6.63 -10.91
N GLN A 34 -12.11 -7.33 -9.79
CA GLN A 34 -11.82 -6.78 -8.46
C GLN A 34 -10.34 -6.45 -8.30
N GLN A 35 -9.43 -7.33 -8.73
CA GLN A 35 -7.99 -7.07 -8.67
C GLN A 35 -7.58 -5.87 -9.53
N ASP A 36 -8.12 -5.77 -10.75
CA ASP A 36 -7.83 -4.65 -11.65
C ASP A 36 -8.39 -3.33 -11.11
N ARG A 37 -9.56 -3.37 -10.47
CA ARG A 37 -10.12 -2.21 -9.78
C ARG A 37 -9.25 -1.76 -8.62
N VAL A 38 -8.77 -2.69 -7.80
CA VAL A 38 -7.84 -2.39 -6.69
C VAL A 38 -6.56 -1.77 -7.24
N ARG A 39 -5.93 -2.38 -8.25
CA ARG A 39 -4.73 -1.83 -8.90
C ARG A 39 -4.95 -0.41 -9.41
N ARG A 40 -6.09 -0.14 -10.06
CA ARG A 40 -6.42 1.20 -10.56
C ARG A 40 -6.54 2.24 -9.45
N ILE A 41 -7.10 1.87 -8.30
CA ILE A 41 -7.24 2.77 -7.14
C ILE A 41 -5.88 3.11 -6.53
N PHE A 42 -4.97 2.13 -6.46
CA PHE A 42 -3.67 2.32 -5.82
C PHE A 42 -2.59 2.91 -6.74
N LYS A 43 -2.74 2.76 -8.07
CA LYS A 43 -1.79 3.28 -9.05
C LYS A 43 -1.39 4.76 -8.84
N PRO A 44 -2.31 5.71 -8.58
CA PRO A 44 -1.91 7.10 -8.33
C PRO A 44 -1.06 7.30 -7.07
N PHE A 45 -1.26 6.45 -6.04
CA PHE A 45 -0.44 6.51 -4.82
C PHE A 45 0.95 5.94 -5.04
N GLU A 46 1.07 4.87 -5.84
CA GLU A 46 2.37 4.34 -6.25
C GLU A 46 3.14 5.35 -7.11
N GLU A 47 2.46 6.04 -8.02
CA GLU A 47 3.05 7.12 -8.83
C GLU A 47 3.49 8.30 -7.95
N ALA A 48 2.64 8.76 -7.03
CA ALA A 48 2.99 9.83 -6.10
C ALA A 48 4.16 9.46 -5.17
N ARG A 49 4.24 8.18 -4.77
CA ARG A 49 5.37 7.66 -4.01
C ARG A 49 6.64 7.65 -4.84
N ALA A 50 6.60 7.17 -6.08
CA ALA A 50 7.76 7.16 -6.97
C ALA A 50 8.26 8.58 -7.25
N GLU A 51 7.33 9.53 -7.49
CA GLU A 51 7.64 10.95 -7.65
C GLU A 51 8.25 11.55 -6.38
N ALA A 52 7.73 11.18 -5.20
CA ALA A 52 8.32 11.61 -3.92
C ALA A 52 9.72 11.01 -3.70
N GLU A 53 9.95 9.75 -4.07
CA GLU A 53 11.27 9.10 -4.00
C GLU A 53 12.27 9.75 -4.97
N GLU A 54 11.85 10.09 -6.18
CA GLU A 54 12.67 10.80 -7.18
C GLU A 54 13.03 12.21 -6.71
N ASN A 55 12.04 12.96 -6.18
CA ASN A 55 12.24 14.30 -5.64
C ASN A 55 13.09 14.28 -4.36
N ALA A 56 12.94 13.26 -3.51
CA ALA A 56 13.76 13.10 -2.31
C ALA A 56 15.20 12.63 -2.64
N GLY A 57 15.41 12.00 -3.80
CA GLY A 57 16.71 11.47 -4.22
C GLY A 57 17.69 12.49 -4.80
N THR A 58 17.29 13.75 -5.01
CA THR A 58 18.11 14.73 -5.74
C THR A 58 18.32 16.08 -5.05
N GLY A 59 17.79 16.30 -3.85
CA GLY A 59 17.93 17.58 -3.15
C GLY A 59 18.29 17.43 -1.68
N THR A 60 19.31 18.17 -1.24
CA THR A 60 19.44 18.65 0.13
C THR A 60 18.05 19.12 0.57
N TRP A 61 17.45 18.50 1.60
CA TRP A 61 16.12 18.91 2.03
C TRP A 61 16.17 20.40 2.39
N ALA A 62 15.09 21.16 2.16
CA ALA A 62 15.02 22.55 2.63
C ALA A 62 15.12 22.55 4.16
N GLY A 63 16.34 22.71 4.69
CA GLY A 63 16.68 22.45 6.09
C GLY A 63 18.02 21.74 6.31
N ASP A 64 18.50 20.93 5.37
CA ASP A 64 19.76 20.18 5.50
C ASP A 64 21.00 21.09 5.44
N GLU A 65 20.90 22.26 4.80
CA GLU A 65 21.97 23.29 4.80
C GLU A 65 21.89 24.22 6.01
N ILE A 66 20.83 24.10 6.84
CA ILE A 66 20.64 24.95 8.01
C ILE A 66 21.50 24.37 9.15
N GLU A 67 22.69 24.94 9.32
CA GLU A 67 23.44 24.73 10.55
C GLU A 67 22.70 25.39 11.72
N LEU A 68 22.16 24.55 12.62
CA LEU A 68 21.60 25.03 13.88
C LEU A 68 22.65 25.86 14.64
N THR A 69 22.24 27.01 15.15
CA THR A 69 23.06 27.80 16.07
C THR A 69 23.31 27.02 17.37
N ARG A 70 24.30 27.43 18.14
CA ARG A 70 24.66 26.75 19.40
C ARG A 70 23.49 26.67 20.38
N ASP A 71 22.66 27.71 20.42
CA ASP A 71 21.52 27.81 21.32
C ASP A 71 20.36 26.90 20.85
N GLU A 72 20.08 26.83 19.55
CA GLU A 72 19.09 25.92 18.97
C GLU A 72 19.50 24.45 19.14
N ARG A 73 20.80 24.15 19.03
CA ARG A 73 21.31 22.80 19.33
C ARG A 73 21.08 22.41 20.79
N ALA A 74 21.22 23.36 21.73
CA ALA A 74 20.98 23.12 23.14
C ALA A 74 19.49 22.87 23.44
N GLU A 75 18.60 23.59 22.77
CA GLU A 75 17.16 23.37 22.87
C GLU A 75 16.76 21.98 22.34
N VAL A 76 17.23 21.62 21.14
CA VAL A 76 16.98 20.29 20.55
C VAL A 76 17.58 19.16 21.41
N ALA A 77 18.78 19.35 21.94
CA ALA A 77 19.43 18.40 22.83
C ALA A 77 18.64 18.18 24.14
N ALA A 78 18.05 19.24 24.70
CA ALA A 78 17.19 19.17 25.88
C ALA A 78 15.89 18.40 25.58
N ILE A 79 15.28 18.61 24.41
CA ILE A 79 14.06 17.91 23.98
C ILE A 79 14.33 16.43 23.70
N LEU A 80 15.44 16.11 23.02
CA LEU A 80 15.81 14.74 22.64
C LEU A 80 16.54 13.96 23.74
N GLY A 81 16.83 14.61 24.88
CA GLY A 81 17.53 13.99 26.02
C GLY A 81 18.96 13.53 25.71
N ARG A 82 19.62 14.13 24.72
CA ARG A 82 20.99 13.78 24.32
C ARG A 82 21.99 14.84 24.79
N PRO A 83 23.13 14.48 25.38
CA PRO A 83 24.16 15.46 25.71
C PRO A 83 24.79 16.00 24.42
N LEU A 84 24.94 17.32 24.34
CA LEU A 84 25.65 17.97 23.23
C LEU A 84 27.11 17.49 23.18
N PRO A 85 27.66 17.15 22.00
CA PRO A 85 29.09 16.94 21.86
C PRO A 85 29.84 18.24 22.20
N ARG A 86 30.92 18.10 22.97
CA ARG A 86 31.78 19.21 23.41
C ARG A 86 32.49 19.89 22.26
#